data_AF-A0A939CCJ2-F1
#
_entry.id   AF-A0A939CCJ2-F1
#
_cell.length_a   1.000
_cell.length_b   1.000
_cell.length_c   1.000
_cell.angle_alpha   90.00
_cell.angle_beta   90.00
_cell.angle_gamma   90.00
#
_symmetry.space_group_name_H-M   'P 1'
#
loop_
_entity.id
_entity.type
_entity.pdbx_description
1 polymer ?
#
loop_
_entity_poly.entity_id
_entity_poly.type
_entity_poly.pdbx_seq_one_letter_code
_entity_poly.pdbx_strand_id
1 'polypeptide(L)'
;MEPHVSLDERLNQILTGFAQWRGDSEEASRLMAANAAVIAAMQAEAQSHSPQTSALAQQVIQAYQAFLDQVKAQQQEIKQELGRLNRKNNLVKTYLQQEDSAAFVEFDL
;
A
#
# COMPACT_ATOMS: atom_id res chain seq x y z
N MET A 1 -14.05 12.51 29.04
CA MET A 1 -15.03 12.72 27.96
C MET A 1 -14.24 12.69 26.67
N GLU A 2 -14.36 11.62 25.89
CA GLU A 2 -13.81 11.66 24.52
C GLU A 2 -14.63 12.68 23.72
N PRO A 3 -14.00 13.54 22.91
CA PRO A 3 -14.74 14.48 22.08
C PRO A 3 -15.58 13.68 21.08
N HIS A 4 -16.91 13.83 21.16
CA HIS A 4 -17.81 13.29 20.15
C HIS A 4 -17.59 14.06 18.84
N VAL A 5 -16.74 13.52 17.97
CA VAL A 5 -16.56 14.00 16.60
C VAL A 5 -17.79 13.61 15.79
N SER A 6 -18.35 14.55 15.03
CA SER A 6 -19.49 14.27 14.16
C SER A 6 -19.09 13.32 13.02
N LEU A 7 -20.06 12.61 12.44
CA LEU A 7 -19.79 11.71 11.31
C LEU A 7 -19.16 12.48 10.14
N ASP A 8 -19.71 13.64 9.78
CA ASP A 8 -19.19 14.45 8.67
C ASP A 8 -17.74 14.91 8.94
N GLU A 9 -17.42 15.26 10.18
CA GLU A 9 -16.05 15.63 10.54
C GLU A 9 -15.10 14.44 10.49
N ARG A 10 -15.56 13.26 10.94
CA ARG A 10 -14.78 12.03 10.79
C ARG A 10 -14.53 11.70 9.32
N LEU A 11 -15.52 11.85 8.45
CA LEU A 11 -15.37 11.59 7.02
C LEU A 11 -14.37 12.58 6.37
N ASN A 12 -14.40 13.86 6.75
CA ASN A 12 -13.41 14.85 6.29
C ASN A 12 -11.99 14.55 6.78
N GLN A 13 -11.83 14.07 8.02
CA GLN A 13 -10.53 13.62 8.54
C GLN A 13 -9.99 12.43 7.75
N ILE A 14 -10.86 11.49 7.36
CA ILE A 14 -10.50 10.34 6.52
C ILE A 14 -10.02 10.83 5.14
N LEU A 15 -10.77 11.71 4.48
CA LEU A 15 -10.36 12.31 3.19
C LEU A 15 -9.00 12.99 3.29
N THR A 16 -8.79 13.78 4.35
CA THR A 16 -7.54 14.48 4.59
C THR A 16 -6.38 13.50 4.77
N GLY A 17 -6.58 12.43 5.55
CA GLY A 17 -5.58 11.39 5.76
C GLY A 17 -5.16 10.71 4.46
N PHE A 18 -6.12 10.36 3.59
CA PHE A 18 -5.80 9.79 2.27
C PHE A 18 -5.08 10.79 1.36
N ALA A 19 -5.46 12.07 1.38
CA ALA A 19 -4.81 13.10 0.57
C ALA A 19 -3.39 13.44 1.04
N GLN A 20 -3.09 13.26 2.33
CA GLN A 20 -1.79 13.56 2.92
C GLN A 20 -0.79 12.40 2.82
N TRP A 21 -1.28 11.17 2.63
CA TRP A 21 -0.43 9.99 2.53
C TRP A 21 0.62 10.13 1.41
N ARG A 22 1.88 9.84 1.74
CA ARG A 22 3.03 10.02 0.83
C ARG A 22 3.66 8.71 0.35
N GLY A 23 3.00 7.57 0.57
CA GLY A 23 3.51 6.27 0.16
C GLY A 23 4.18 5.45 1.26
N ASP A 24 4.17 5.93 2.51
CA ASP A 24 4.70 5.16 3.64
C ASP A 24 3.79 3.96 3.95
N SER A 25 4.38 2.78 4.10
CA SER A 25 3.64 1.51 4.22
C SER A 25 3.03 1.31 5.61
N GLU A 26 3.69 1.80 6.67
CA GLU A 26 3.17 1.75 8.03
C GLU A 26 2.00 2.74 8.19
N GLU A 27 2.14 3.95 7.64
CA GLU A 27 1.07 4.93 7.54
C GLU A 27 -0.12 4.39 6.75
N ALA A 28 0.11 3.73 5.61
CA ALA A 28 -0.95 3.10 4.82
C ALA A 28 -1.72 2.05 5.64
N SER A 29 -0.99 1.19 6.37
CA SER A 29 -1.59 0.17 7.24
C SER A 29 -2.42 0.79 8.36
N ARG A 30 -1.91 1.84 9.01
CA ARG A 30 -2.63 2.59 10.04
C ARG A 30 -3.90 3.25 9.50
N LEU A 31 -3.81 3.93 8.35
CA LEU A 31 -4.96 4.59 7.72
C LEU A 31 -6.05 3.58 7.33
N MET A 32 -5.68 2.40 6.83
CA MET A 32 -6.63 1.32 6.56
C MET A 32 -7.29 0.81 7.82
N ALA A 33 -6.50 0.44 8.83
CA ALA A 33 -7.02 -0.17 10.06
C ALA A 33 -7.92 0.80 10.84
N ALA A 34 -7.52 2.07 10.93
CA ALA A 34 -8.27 3.09 11.65
C ALA A 34 -9.62 3.43 11.01
N ASN A 35 -9.76 3.23 9.69
CA ASN A 35 -10.92 3.71 8.93
C ASN A 35 -11.80 2.59 8.35
N ALA A 36 -11.34 1.32 8.40
CA ALA A 36 -12.06 0.18 7.83
C ALA A 36 -13.52 0.07 8.33
N ALA A 37 -13.75 0.20 9.63
CA ALA A 37 -15.08 0.07 10.21
C ALA A 37 -16.04 1.18 9.73
N VAL A 38 -15.55 2.43 9.67
CA VAL A 38 -16.33 3.57 9.21
C VAL A 38 -16.66 3.43 7.72
N ILE A 39 -15.69 3.05 6.90
CA ILE A 39 -15.88 2.86 5.45
C ILE A 39 -16.87 1.71 5.17
N ALA A 40 -16.77 0.61 5.90
CA ALA A 40 -17.70 -0.51 5.77
C ALA A 40 -19.13 -0.10 6.16
N ALA A 41 -19.30 0.68 7.23
CA ALA A 41 -20.60 1.21 7.62
C ALA A 41 -21.18 2.13 6.53
N MET A 42 -20.37 3.03 5.97
CA MET A 42 -20.79 3.93 4.89
C MET A 42 -21.19 3.20 3.61
N GLN A 43 -20.55 2.07 3.30
CA GLN A 43 -20.93 1.23 2.16
C GLN A 43 -22.26 0.51 2.38
N ALA A 44 -22.55 0.09 3.61
CA ALA A 44 -23.79 -0.60 3.95
C ALA A 44 -25.00 0.34 4.11
N GLU A 45 -24.77 1.57 4.59
CA GLU A 45 -25.82 2.51 5.01
C GLU A 45 -25.98 3.73 4.08
N ALA A 46 -25.49 3.65 2.83
CA ALA A 46 -25.42 4.79 1.90
C ALA A 46 -26.74 5.58 1.70
N GLN A 47 -27.90 4.96 1.94
CA GLN A 47 -29.24 5.55 1.79
C GLN A 47 -29.86 6.08 3.10
N SER A 48 -29.25 5.80 4.26
CA SER A 48 -29.81 6.11 5.59
C SER A 48 -29.42 7.48 6.12
N HIS A 49 -28.58 8.23 5.39
CA HIS A 49 -28.02 9.49 5.84
C HIS A 49 -28.60 10.70 5.10
N SER A 50 -28.31 11.90 5.62
CA SER A 50 -28.65 13.15 4.93
C SER A 50 -27.99 13.17 3.54
N PRO A 51 -28.57 13.86 2.53
CA PRO A 51 -27.96 13.96 1.20
C PRO A 51 -26.52 14.48 1.22
N GLN A 52 -26.20 15.37 2.15
CA GLN A 52 -24.85 15.93 2.33
C GLN A 52 -23.87 14.88 2.85
N THR A 53 -24.25 14.15 3.91
CA THR A 53 -23.45 13.07 4.49
C THR A 53 -23.26 11.93 3.49
N SER A 54 -24.31 11.54 2.74
CA SER A 54 -24.20 10.51 1.69
C SER A 54 -23.22 10.92 0.58
N ALA A 55 -23.23 12.19 0.16
CA ALA A 55 -22.26 12.69 -0.83
C ALA A 55 -20.82 12.61 -0.29
N LEU A 56 -20.61 12.99 0.97
CA LEU A 56 -19.30 12.94 1.61
C LEU A 56 -18.81 11.49 1.83
N ALA A 57 -19.70 10.60 2.24
CA ALA A 57 -19.44 9.17 2.36
C ALA A 57 -19.00 8.57 1.03
N GLN A 58 -19.65 8.97 -0.08
CA GLN A 58 -19.30 8.50 -1.41
C GLN A 58 -17.93 9.03 -1.87
N GLN A 59 -17.58 10.27 -1.53
CA GLN A 59 -16.21 10.78 -1.73
C GLN A 59 -15.18 9.96 -0.94
N VAL A 60 -15.46 9.63 0.32
CA VAL A 60 -14.57 8.79 1.14
C VAL A 60 -14.38 7.40 0.51
N ILE A 61 -15.46 6.77 0.05
CA ILE A 61 -15.39 5.45 -0.60
C ILE A 61 -14.54 5.51 -1.88
N GLN A 62 -14.73 6.54 -2.71
CA GLN A 62 -13.93 6.74 -3.91
C GLN A 62 -12.45 7.01 -3.59
N ALA A 63 -12.17 7.88 -2.62
CA ALA A 63 -10.82 8.17 -2.18
C ALA A 63 -10.11 6.93 -1.61
N TYR A 64 -10.84 6.11 -0.84
CA TYR A 64 -10.32 4.86 -0.33
C TYR A 64 -9.98 3.87 -1.44
N GLN A 65 -10.84 3.74 -2.47
CA GLN A 65 -10.55 2.88 -3.62
C GLN A 65 -9.30 3.35 -4.37
N ALA A 66 -9.17 4.66 -4.64
CA ALA A 66 -8.00 5.23 -5.29
C ALA A 66 -6.72 5.01 -4.46
N PHE A 67 -6.80 5.17 -3.13
CA PHE A 67 -5.73 4.87 -2.20
C PHE A 67 -5.31 3.39 -2.28
N LEU A 68 -6.26 2.44 -2.27
CA LEU A 68 -5.97 1.02 -2.39
C LEU A 68 -5.27 0.67 -3.72
N ASP A 69 -5.68 1.32 -4.81
CA ASP A 69 -5.08 1.10 -6.12
C ASP A 69 -3.64 1.65 -6.18
N GLN A 70 -3.36 2.78 -5.54
CA GLN A 70 -2.00 3.29 -5.38
C GLN A 70 -1.11 2.36 -4.54
N VAL A 71 -1.61 1.83 -3.42
CA VAL A 71 -0.88 0.84 -2.60
C VAL A 71 -0.55 -0.42 -3.41
N LYS A 72 -1.50 -0.90 -4.23
CA LYS A 72 -1.26 -2.05 -5.12
C LYS A 72 -0.21 -1.76 -6.18
N ALA A 73 -0.23 -0.55 -6.77
CA ALA A 73 0.77 -0.14 -7.75
C ALA A 73 2.18 -0.14 -7.14
N GLN A 74 2.35 0.44 -5.95
CA GLN A 74 3.63 0.39 -5.22
C GLN A 74 4.07 -1.05 -4.91
N GLN A 75 3.16 -1.91 -4.49
CA GLN A 75 3.47 -3.33 -4.26
C GLN A 75 3.99 -4.00 -5.55
N GLN A 76 3.40 -3.67 -6.70
CA GLN A 76 3.80 -4.23 -7.99
C GLN A 76 5.19 -3.74 -8.41
N GLU A 77 5.50 -2.46 -8.21
CA GLU A 77 6.83 -1.90 -8.46
C GLU A 77 7.90 -2.59 -7.61
N ILE A 78 7.67 -2.73 -6.30
CA ILE A 78 8.58 -3.43 -5.38
C ILE A 78 8.81 -4.88 -5.83
N LYS A 79 7.76 -5.60 -6.23
CA LYS A 79 7.88 -6.98 -6.74
C LYS A 79 8.75 -7.04 -8.00
N GLN A 80 8.61 -6.08 -8.91
CA GLN A 80 9.43 -6.02 -10.12
C GLN A 80 10.89 -5.73 -9.80
N GLU A 81 11.17 -4.82 -8.87
CA GLU A 81 12.53 -4.51 -8.43
C GLU A 81 13.18 -5.69 -7.73
N LEU A 82 12.48 -6.39 -6.83
CA LEU A 82 12.97 -7.62 -6.21
C LEU A 82 13.28 -8.69 -7.26
N GLY A 83 12.43 -8.85 -8.28
CA GLY A 83 12.68 -9.75 -9.41
C GLY A 83 13.91 -9.36 -10.24
N ARG A 84 14.23 -8.07 -10.35
CA ARG A 84 15.47 -7.58 -10.99
C ARG A 84 16.69 -7.85 -10.12
N LEU A 85 16.61 -7.59 -8.82
CA LEU A 85 17.69 -7.85 -7.86
C LEU A 85 18.02 -9.33 -7.77
N ASN A 86 17.02 -10.21 -7.72
CA ASN A 86 17.24 -11.66 -7.69
C ASN A 86 17.95 -12.16 -8.95
N ARG A 87 17.61 -11.64 -10.13
CA ARG A 87 18.32 -11.97 -11.37
C ARG A 87 19.78 -11.54 -11.33
N LYS A 88 20.06 -10.33 -10.85
CA LYS A 88 21.44 -9.85 -10.66
C LYS A 88 22.21 -10.71 -9.65
N ASN A 89 21.58 -11.07 -8.54
CA ASN A 89 22.19 -11.92 -7.52
C ASN A 89 22.55 -13.31 -8.09
N ASN A 90 21.65 -13.91 -8.88
CA ASN A 90 21.92 -15.19 -9.54
C ASN A 90 23.08 -15.09 -10.54
N LEU A 91 23.18 -14.00 -11.30
CA LEU A 91 24.33 -13.79 -12.20
C LEU A 91 25.65 -13.71 -11.42
N VAL A 92 25.69 -12.95 -10.33
CA VAL A 92 26.88 -12.88 -9.45
C VAL A 92 27.24 -14.26 -8.92
N LYS A 93 26.26 -15.05 -8.46
CA LYS A 93 26.51 -16.43 -8.02
C LYS A 93 27.09 -17.31 -9.12
N THR A 94 26.57 -17.21 -10.35
CA THR A 94 27.11 -17.94 -11.50
C THR A 94 28.55 -17.53 -11.80
N TYR A 95 28.87 -16.24 -11.77
CA TYR A 95 30.25 -15.77 -11.97
C TYR A 95 31.19 -16.27 -10.86
N LEU A 96 30.78 -16.19 -9.59
CA LEU A 96 31.58 -16.73 -8.48
C LEU A 96 31.81 -18.24 -8.61
N GLN A 97 30.79 -19.02 -9.00
CA GLN A 97 30.95 -20.44 -9.27
C GLN A 97 31.89 -20.74 -10.45
N GLN A 98 31.87 -19.89 -11.49
CA GLN A 98 32.80 -20.01 -12.61
C GLN A 98 34.23 -19.67 -12.20
N GLU A 99 34.45 -18.63 -11.39
CA GLU A 99 35.77 -18.29 -10.84
C GLU A 99 36.31 -19.40 -9.93
N ASP A 100 35.49 -19.90 -8.99
CA ASP A 100 35.88 -21.02 -8.13
C ASP A 100 36.19 -22.28 -8.96
N SER A 101 35.38 -22.58 -9.99
CA SER A 101 35.63 -23.74 -10.86
C SER A 101 36.86 -23.55 -11.76
N ALA A 102 37.13 -22.33 -12.23
CA ALA A 102 38.30 -22.02 -13.05
C ALA A 102 39.60 -22.08 -12.23
N ALA A 103 39.56 -21.73 -10.94
CA ALA A 103 40.69 -21.87 -10.03
C ALA A 103 41.11 -23.33 -9.79
N PHE A 104 40.20 -24.29 -9.94
CA PHE A 104 40.50 -25.74 -9.83
C PHE A 104 41.07 -26.37 -11.12
N VAL A 105 41.12 -25.64 -12.24
CA VAL A 105 41.74 -26.09 -13.51
C VAL A 105 43.13 -25.47 -13.70
N GLU A 106 43.83 -25.12 -12.61
CA GLU A 106 45.27 -24.91 -12.65
C GLU A 106 45.98 -26.27 -12.82
N PHE A 107 46.28 -26.55 -14.09
CA PHE A 107 47.19 -27.56 -14.65
C PHE A 107 48.03 -28.39 -13.65
N ASP A 108 47.73 -29.69 -13.56
CA ASP A 108 48.77 -30.71 -13.37
C ASP A 108 49.63 -30.74 -14.67
N LEU A 109 50.75 -30.02 -14.68
CA LEU A 109 51.83 -30.12 -15.67
C LEU A 109 52.98 -30.97 -15.13
#